data_AF-A0A126T7D7-F1
#
_entry.id   AF-A0A126T7D7-F1
#
_cell.length_a   1.000
_cell.length_b   1.000
_cell.length_c   1.000
_cell.angle_alpha   90.00
_cell.angle_beta   90.00
_cell.angle_gamma   90.00
#
_symmetry.space_group_name_H-M   'P 1'
#
loop_
_entity.id
_entity.type
_entity.pdbx_description
1 polymer ?
#
loop_
_entity_poly.entity_id
_entity_poly.type
_entity_poly.pdbx_seq_one_letter_code
_entity_poly.pdbx_strand_id
1 'polypeptide(L)'
;MNIVRSIKCLSLVMVLFSATADAELRIAVLDFELNDITSLPNTPAEITRTSGMAPLLIEALSRSGAYQIAFVDAATQKSANASFGYLFRFHDLAADLGRQQGADWVLVSQHSKPSFLFSYLWVYLIDVKKRAAVARYDIELKGNHQKVTRHGIDTLAEKIQATLAAHSAK
;
A
#
# COMPACT_ATOMS: atom_id res chain seq x y z
N MET A 1 42.92 -42.84 -47.71
CA MET A 1 43.20 -41.44 -48.07
C MET A 1 41.91 -40.83 -48.59
N ASN A 2 41.30 -39.93 -47.82
CA ASN A 2 40.12 -39.06 -48.08
C ASN A 2 38.80 -39.78 -48.44
N ILE A 3 37.65 -39.50 -47.82
CA ILE A 3 36.69 -38.41 -48.13
C ILE A 3 35.59 -38.51 -47.04
N VAL A 4 35.50 -37.64 -46.02
CA VAL A 4 34.87 -36.30 -45.95
C VAL A 4 33.32 -36.30 -45.89
N ARG A 5 32.79 -35.59 -44.87
CA ARG A 5 31.49 -34.87 -44.74
C ARG A 5 30.21 -35.63 -44.33
N SER A 6 29.78 -35.42 -43.09
CA SER A 6 28.65 -34.51 -42.77
C SER A 6 28.17 -34.72 -41.32
N ILE A 7 28.82 -34.05 -40.36
CA ILE A 7 28.18 -33.81 -39.07
C ILE A 7 27.38 -32.54 -39.26
N LYS A 8 26.10 -32.68 -39.56
CA LYS A 8 25.17 -31.55 -39.58
C LYS A 8 25.12 -30.98 -38.18
N CYS A 9 25.69 -29.79 -38.04
CA CYS A 9 25.56 -28.89 -36.91
C CYS A 9 24.07 -28.66 -36.67
N LEU A 10 23.44 -29.46 -35.81
CA LEU A 10 22.11 -29.18 -35.30
C LEU A 10 22.30 -28.16 -34.19
N SER A 11 22.49 -26.89 -34.59
CA SER A 11 22.48 -25.75 -33.69
C SER A 11 21.12 -25.68 -33.03
N LEU A 12 21.05 -26.19 -31.80
CA LEU A 12 19.95 -26.02 -30.87
C LEU A 12 19.83 -24.52 -30.55
N VAL A 13 19.04 -23.80 -31.33
CA VAL A 13 18.61 -22.44 -30.99
C VAL A 13 17.60 -22.56 -29.86
N MET A 14 18.11 -22.66 -28.64
CA MET A 14 17.33 -22.55 -27.42
C MET A 14 17.01 -21.06 -27.24
N VAL A 15 15.92 -20.61 -27.87
CA VAL A 15 15.35 -19.28 -27.58
C VAL A 15 14.91 -19.31 -26.13
N LEU A 16 15.77 -18.77 -25.26
CA LEU A 16 15.40 -18.36 -23.91
C LEU A 16 14.35 -17.27 -24.07
N PHE A 17 13.08 -17.66 -24.15
CA PHE A 17 12.00 -16.79 -23.69
C PHE A 17 12.19 -16.62 -22.19
N SER A 18 13.09 -15.71 -21.82
CA SER A 18 13.04 -15.08 -20.52
C SER A 18 11.75 -14.27 -20.50
N ALA A 19 10.64 -14.94 -20.16
CA ALA A 19 9.50 -14.24 -19.62
C ALA A 19 10.08 -13.43 -18.45
N THR A 20 10.14 -12.11 -18.62
CA THR A 20 10.36 -11.21 -17.50
C THR A 20 9.21 -11.51 -16.55
N ALA A 21 9.45 -12.37 -15.56
CA ALA A 21 8.60 -12.50 -14.41
C ALA A 21 8.65 -11.13 -13.75
N ASP A 22 7.68 -10.28 -14.13
CA ASP A 22 7.50 -9.00 -13.47
C ASP A 22 7.19 -9.36 -12.02
N ALA A 23 8.12 -8.99 -11.14
CA ALA A 23 8.00 -9.33 -9.73
C ALA A 23 6.78 -8.56 -9.22
N GLU A 24 5.73 -9.30 -8.87
CA GLU A 24 4.46 -8.71 -8.45
C GLU A 24 4.71 -7.74 -7.29
N LEU A 25 4.33 -6.47 -7.49
CA LEU A 25 4.62 -5.40 -6.55
C LEU A 25 3.98 -5.67 -5.19
N ARG A 26 4.77 -5.52 -4.12
CA ARG A 26 4.33 -5.83 -2.75
C ARG A 26 4.02 -4.55 -2.00
N ILE A 27 2.79 -4.43 -1.48
CA ILE A 27 2.32 -3.25 -0.75
C ILE A 27 1.99 -3.65 0.69
N ALA A 28 2.62 -2.98 1.65
CA ALA A 28 2.18 -3.03 3.05
C ALA A 28 1.15 -1.92 3.30
N VAL A 29 0.00 -2.29 3.86
CA VAL A 29 -1.05 -1.34 4.26
C VAL A 29 -1.10 -1.34 5.78
N LEU A 30 -0.70 -0.23 6.39
CA LEU A 30 -0.76 -0.08 7.84
C LEU A 30 -2.18 0.28 8.30
N ASP A 31 -2.50 -0.10 9.54
CA ASP A 31 -3.74 0.31 10.19
C ASP A 31 -3.84 1.85 10.25
N PHE A 32 -5.05 2.36 10.05
CA PHE A 32 -5.34 3.78 10.17
C PHE A 32 -5.25 4.20 11.64
N GLU A 33 -4.49 5.24 11.94
CA GLU A 33 -4.59 5.89 13.24
C GLU A 33 -5.78 6.85 13.27
N LEU A 34 -6.60 6.74 14.31
CA LEU A 34 -7.68 7.70 14.56
C LEU A 34 -7.09 8.99 15.14
N ASN A 35 -7.15 10.06 14.36
CA ASN A 35 -6.84 11.43 14.77
C ASN A 35 -8.16 12.18 14.99
N ASP A 36 -8.80 11.95 16.13
CA ASP A 36 -10.01 12.69 16.51
C ASP A 36 -9.59 13.99 17.21
N ILE A 37 -9.88 15.12 16.55
CA ILE A 37 -9.53 16.47 17.02
C ILE A 37 -10.78 17.15 17.61
N THR A 38 -11.89 16.40 17.73
CA THR A 38 -13.07 16.91 18.44
C THR A 38 -12.84 16.93 19.95
N SER A 39 -13.67 17.68 20.68
CA SER A 39 -13.57 17.75 22.14
C SER A 39 -14.11 16.50 22.86
N LEU A 40 -14.65 15.52 22.13
CA LEU A 40 -15.20 14.29 22.71
C LEU A 40 -14.16 13.17 22.68
N PRO A 41 -14.22 12.22 23.64
CA PRO A 41 -13.39 11.03 23.56
C PRO A 41 -13.74 10.21 22.32
N ASN A 42 -12.76 9.44 21.84
CA ASN A 42 -12.94 8.47 20.76
C ASN A 42 -14.07 7.49 21.13
N THR A 43 -15.18 7.56 20.39
CA THR A 43 -16.31 6.66 20.64
C THR A 43 -15.97 5.24 20.15
N PRO A 44 -16.54 4.19 20.75
CA PRO A 44 -16.33 2.81 20.28
C PRO A 44 -16.69 2.65 18.80
N ALA A 45 -17.77 3.29 18.34
CA ALA A 45 -18.19 3.27 16.95
C ALA A 45 -17.14 3.88 16.01
N GLU A 46 -16.47 4.96 16.42
CA GLU A 46 -15.46 5.61 15.60
C GLU A 46 -14.14 4.83 15.56
N ILE A 47 -13.78 4.19 16.69
CA ILE A 47 -12.65 3.25 16.75
C ILE A 47 -12.90 2.09 15.78
N THR A 48 -14.09 1.47 15.84
CA THR A 48 -14.48 0.38 14.93
C THR A 48 -14.51 0.82 13.47
N ARG A 49 -15.03 2.02 13.19
CA ARG A 49 -15.04 2.58 11.84
C ARG A 49 -13.62 2.74 11.30
N THR A 50 -12.71 3.26 12.13
CA THR A 50 -11.30 3.48 11.76
C THR A 50 -10.56 2.16 11.54
N SER A 51 -10.69 1.20 12.45
CA SER A 51 -10.03 -0.11 12.33
C SER A 51 -10.52 -0.89 11.11
N GLY A 52 -11.73 -0.60 10.61
CA GLY A 52 -12.24 -1.19 9.38
C GLY A 52 -11.66 -0.63 8.08
N MET A 53 -10.95 0.52 8.12
CA MET A 53 -10.50 1.20 6.90
C MET A 53 -9.34 0.50 6.19
N ALA A 54 -8.34 0.01 6.93
CA ALA A 54 -7.21 -0.72 6.33
C ALA A 54 -7.67 -2.03 5.64
N PRO A 55 -8.52 -2.89 6.25
CA PRO A 55 -9.09 -4.04 5.56
C PRO A 55 -9.87 -3.69 4.28
N LEU A 56 -10.65 -2.60 4.29
CA LEU A 56 -11.36 -2.14 3.09
C LEU A 56 -10.41 -1.67 1.99
N LEU A 57 -9.31 -1.00 2.36
CA LEU A 57 -8.31 -0.54 1.41
C LEU A 57 -7.54 -1.71 0.80
N ILE A 58 -7.18 -2.69 1.63
CA ILE A 58 -6.60 -3.97 1.17
C ILE A 58 -7.54 -4.66 0.18
N GLU A 59 -8.83 -4.80 0.53
CA GLU A 59 -9.85 -5.37 -0.35
C GLU A 59 -9.88 -4.64 -1.70
N ALA A 60 -9.96 -3.30 -1.68
CA ALA A 60 -10.04 -2.49 -2.89
C ALA A 60 -8.79 -2.59 -3.78
N LEU A 61 -7.58 -2.54 -3.20
CA LEU A 61 -6.32 -2.68 -3.94
C LEU A 61 -6.19 -4.07 -4.58
N SER A 62 -6.63 -5.11 -3.86
CA SER A 62 -6.51 -6.50 -4.30
C SER A 62 -7.41 -6.85 -5.49
N ARG A 63 -8.49 -6.09 -5.73
CA ARG A 63 -9.41 -6.32 -6.87
C ARG A 63 -8.73 -6.27 -8.23
N SER A 64 -7.63 -5.52 -8.36
CA SER A 64 -6.87 -5.41 -9.61
C SER A 64 -6.02 -6.65 -9.93
N GLY A 65 -5.67 -7.44 -8.93
CA GLY A 65 -4.68 -8.53 -9.06
C GLY A 65 -3.27 -8.07 -9.41
N ALA A 66 -2.98 -6.77 -9.37
CA ALA A 66 -1.68 -6.20 -9.76
C ALA A 66 -0.68 -6.11 -8.60
N TYR A 67 -1.12 -6.42 -7.37
CA TYR A 67 -0.32 -6.21 -6.16
C TYR A 67 -0.50 -7.37 -5.18
N GLN A 68 0.59 -7.78 -4.56
CA GLN A 68 0.57 -8.63 -3.38
C GLN A 68 0.52 -7.78 -2.12
N ILE A 69 -0.26 -8.21 -1.14
CA ILE A 69 -0.32 -7.54 0.15
C ILE A 69 0.77 -8.10 1.05
N ALA A 70 1.73 -7.25 1.43
CA ALA A 70 2.70 -7.56 2.46
C ALA A 70 2.03 -7.34 3.83
N PHE A 71 1.71 -8.44 4.51
CA PHE A 71 0.99 -8.39 5.77
C PHE A 71 1.85 -7.77 6.89
N VAL A 72 1.26 -6.82 7.61
CA VAL A 72 1.80 -6.25 8.85
C VAL A 72 0.76 -6.47 9.93
N ASP A 73 1.08 -7.28 10.94
CA ASP A 73 0.16 -7.46 12.05
C ASP A 73 0.14 -6.25 12.98
N ALA A 74 -0.97 -6.07 13.70
CA ALA A 74 -1.17 -4.93 14.59
C ALA A 74 -0.13 -4.84 15.72
N ALA A 75 0.42 -5.97 16.20
CA ALA A 75 1.42 -5.96 17.27
C ALA A 75 2.78 -5.47 16.75
N THR A 76 3.18 -5.89 15.55
CA THR A 76 4.37 -5.41 14.86
C THR A 76 4.27 -3.91 14.57
N GLN A 77 3.16 -3.46 13.98
CA GLN A 77 2.94 -2.01 13.74
C GLN A 77 2.97 -1.22 15.05
N LYS A 78 2.27 -1.69 16.09
CA LYS A 78 2.25 -1.03 17.41
C LYS A 78 3.64 -0.93 18.03
N SER A 79 4.46 -1.96 17.88
CA SER A 79 5.83 -1.97 18.41
C SER A 79 6.74 -0.98 17.66
N ALA A 80 6.51 -0.78 16.36
CA ALA A 80 7.21 0.23 15.57
C ALA A 80 6.69 1.67 15.81
N ASN A 81 5.47 1.82 16.31
CA ASN A 81 4.81 3.10 16.50
C ASN A 81 5.03 3.67 17.92
N ALA A 82 6.12 4.41 18.11
CA ALA A 82 6.52 4.93 19.42
C ALA A 82 5.50 5.90 20.05
N SER A 83 4.66 6.56 19.25
CA SER A 83 3.60 7.45 19.70
C SER A 83 2.59 7.71 18.57
N PHE A 84 1.46 8.34 18.89
CA PHE A 84 0.50 8.78 17.89
C PHE A 84 1.16 9.61 16.77
N GLY A 85 0.93 9.22 15.52
CA GLY A 85 1.46 9.86 14.32
C GLY A 85 2.95 9.63 14.09
N TYR A 86 3.60 8.72 14.82
CA TYR A 86 5.04 8.51 14.69
C TYR A 86 5.39 7.96 13.30
N LEU A 87 4.80 6.83 12.90
CA LEU A 87 5.02 6.28 11.56
C LEU A 87 4.49 7.21 10.45
N PHE A 88 3.47 8.01 10.74
CA PHE A 88 2.91 8.98 9.79
C PHE A 88 3.85 10.17 9.52
N ARG A 89 4.63 10.60 10.52
CA ARG A 89 5.60 11.71 10.40
C ARG A 89 6.97 11.25 9.92
N PHE A 90 7.39 10.05 10.30
CA PHE A 90 8.73 9.51 10.01
C PHE A 90 8.65 8.44 8.92
N HIS A 91 8.62 8.90 7.67
CA HIS A 91 8.44 8.03 6.50
C HIS A 91 9.54 6.97 6.35
N ASP A 92 10.75 7.28 6.79
CA ASP A 92 11.88 6.39 6.69
C ASP A 92 11.76 5.19 7.67
N LEU A 93 11.17 5.41 8.84
CA LEU A 93 10.82 4.36 9.80
C LEU A 93 9.65 3.51 9.31
N ALA A 94 8.64 4.12 8.69
CA ALA A 94 7.58 3.36 8.03
C ALA A 94 8.13 2.51 6.87
N ALA A 95 9.11 3.03 6.11
CA ALA A 95 9.82 2.27 5.09
C ALA A 95 10.62 1.10 5.69
N ASP A 96 11.25 1.27 6.85
CA ASP A 96 11.94 0.17 7.55
C ASP A 96 10.97 -0.96 7.95
N LEU A 97 9.79 -0.60 8.47
CA LEU A 97 8.73 -1.57 8.78
C LEU A 97 8.28 -2.30 7.51
N GLY A 98 8.03 -1.58 6.41
CA GLY A 98 7.70 -2.20 5.11
C GLY A 98 8.77 -3.16 4.61
N ARG A 99 10.04 -2.77 4.72
CA ARG A 99 11.19 -3.59 4.31
C ARG A 99 11.26 -4.90 5.09
N GLN A 100 11.01 -4.87 6.40
CA GLN A 100 10.97 -6.06 7.25
C GLN A 100 9.91 -7.08 6.79
N GLN A 101 8.80 -6.58 6.23
CA GLN A 101 7.71 -7.40 5.69
C GLN A 101 7.86 -7.71 4.19
N GLY A 102 8.98 -7.33 3.58
CA GLY A 102 9.25 -7.54 2.16
C GLY A 102 8.33 -6.74 1.24
N ALA A 103 7.93 -5.53 1.65
CA ALA A 103 7.14 -4.62 0.81
C ALA A 103 8.05 -3.71 -0.03
N ASP A 104 7.60 -3.38 -1.23
CA ASP A 104 8.19 -2.33 -2.08
C ASP A 104 7.60 -0.96 -1.74
N TRP A 105 6.35 -0.96 -1.28
CA TRP A 105 5.57 0.23 -0.95
C TRP A 105 4.91 0.09 0.41
N VAL A 106 4.79 1.20 1.13
CA VAL A 106 4.04 1.28 2.39
C VAL A 106 2.99 2.37 2.30
N LEU A 107 1.77 2.05 2.70
CA LEU A 107 0.71 3.02 2.94
C LEU A 107 0.61 3.30 4.44
N VAL A 108 0.89 4.54 4.83
CA VAL A 108 0.70 5.01 6.21
C VAL A 108 -0.46 5.98 6.25
N SER A 109 -1.40 5.71 7.15
CA SER A 109 -2.73 6.30 7.06
C SER A 109 -3.20 6.89 8.38
N GLN A 110 -3.84 8.05 8.30
CA GLN A 110 -4.60 8.66 9.39
C GLN A 110 -6.04 8.89 8.96
N HIS A 111 -6.94 8.58 9.89
CA HIS A 111 -8.32 8.99 9.81
C HIS A 111 -8.49 10.25 10.66
N SER A 112 -8.48 11.41 10.02
CA SER A 112 -8.51 12.71 10.66
C SER A 112 -9.94 13.22 10.77
N LYS A 113 -10.44 13.35 12.00
CA LYS A 113 -11.81 13.77 12.27
C LYS A 113 -11.79 15.09 13.03
N PRO A 114 -11.82 16.24 12.32
CA PRO A 114 -11.93 17.55 12.94
C PRO A 114 -13.36 17.90 13.36
N SER A 115 -14.38 17.18 12.85
CA SER A 115 -15.78 17.46 13.19
C SER A 115 -16.66 16.19 13.12
N PHE A 116 -17.91 16.30 13.57
CA PHE A 116 -18.92 15.24 13.40
C PHE A 116 -19.54 15.19 12.01
N LEU A 117 -19.37 16.26 11.21
CA LEU A 117 -19.98 16.38 9.88
C LEU A 117 -19.08 15.87 8.77
N PHE A 118 -17.77 15.89 8.99
CA PHE A 118 -16.80 15.40 8.02
C PHE A 118 -15.50 14.93 8.68
N SER A 119 -14.82 14.04 7.99
CA SER A 119 -13.50 13.52 8.33
C SER A 119 -12.66 13.37 7.07
N TYR A 120 -11.37 13.05 7.21
CA TYR A 120 -10.45 12.86 6.11
C TYR A 120 -9.74 11.52 6.23
N LEU A 121 -9.50 10.88 5.09
CA LEU A 121 -8.48 9.85 4.94
C LEU A 121 -7.21 10.56 4.44
N TRP A 122 -6.20 10.62 5.30
CA TRP A 122 -4.87 11.12 4.94
C TRP A 122 -3.93 9.94 4.79
N VAL A 123 -3.34 9.77 3.62
CA VAL A 123 -2.49 8.61 3.33
C VAL A 123 -1.22 9.05 2.62
N TYR A 124 -0.08 8.60 3.14
CA TYR A 124 1.19 8.67 2.44
C TYR A 124 1.47 7.35 1.72
N LEU A 125 1.87 7.45 0.45
CA LEU A 125 2.51 6.35 -0.27
C LEU A 125 4.02 6.51 -0.16
N ILE A 126 4.67 5.53 0.44
CA ILE A 126 6.11 5.55 0.73
C ILE A 126 6.81 4.51 -0.13
N ASP A 127 7.83 4.95 -0.85
CA ASP A 127 8.76 4.08 -1.57
C ASP A 127 9.77 3.51 -0.56
N VAL A 128 9.74 2.20 -0.34
CA VAL A 128 10.57 1.54 0.69
C VAL A 128 12.06 1.65 0.38
N LYS A 129 12.41 1.62 -0.91
CA LYS A 129 13.80 1.72 -1.36
C LYS A 129 14.33 3.13 -1.18
N LYS A 130 13.53 4.16 -1.51
CA LYS A 130 13.91 5.58 -1.32
C LYS A 130 13.73 6.07 0.11
N ARG A 131 13.01 5.33 0.96
CA ARG A 131 12.69 5.70 2.35
C ARG A 131 11.95 7.04 2.44
N ALA A 132 11.12 7.34 1.45
CA ALA A 132 10.48 8.64 1.31
C ALA A 132 9.06 8.51 0.78
N ALA A 133 8.18 9.40 1.24
CA ALA A 133 6.87 9.57 0.64
C ALA A 133 7.02 10.10 -0.79
N VAL A 134 6.37 9.44 -1.75
CA VAL A 134 6.31 9.86 -3.15
C VAL A 134 4.98 10.53 -3.51
N ALA A 135 3.96 10.32 -2.68
CA ALA A 135 2.65 10.93 -2.82
C ALA A 135 1.93 11.04 -1.46
N ARG A 136 0.98 11.97 -1.41
CA ARG A 136 0.01 12.12 -0.33
C ARG A 136 -1.38 12.20 -0.93
N TYR A 137 -2.35 11.56 -0.28
CA TYR A 137 -3.76 11.62 -0.64
C TYR A 137 -4.56 12.18 0.53
N ASP A 138 -5.52 13.03 0.20
CA ASP A 138 -6.49 13.58 1.14
C ASP A 138 -7.89 13.35 0.58
N ILE A 139 -8.68 12.46 1.20
CA ILE A 139 -10.07 12.18 0.81
C ILE A 139 -11.01 12.67 1.89
N GLU A 140 -11.88 13.62 1.57
CA GLU A 140 -12.93 14.07 2.48
C GLU A 140 -14.09 13.07 2.51
N LEU A 141 -14.52 12.71 3.71
CA LEU A 141 -15.70 11.91 3.99
C LEU A 141 -16.78 12.81 4.59
N LYS A 142 -17.90 12.97 3.89
CA LYS A 142 -19.06 13.74 4.38
C LYS A 142 -20.01 12.84 5.17
N GLY A 143 -20.02 12.99 6.48
CA GLY A 143 -20.72 12.12 7.42
C GLY A 143 -19.95 10.84 7.77
N ASN A 144 -20.56 9.98 8.58
CA ASN A 144 -19.93 8.78 9.14
C ASN A 144 -20.59 7.45 8.67
N HIS A 145 -21.48 7.52 7.68
CA HIS A 145 -22.16 6.34 7.15
C HIS A 145 -21.16 5.37 6.51
N GLN A 146 -21.40 4.07 6.66
CA GLN A 146 -20.54 3.02 6.10
C GLN A 146 -20.36 3.15 4.58
N LYS A 147 -21.42 3.53 3.84
CA LYS A 147 -21.37 3.75 2.39
C LYS A 147 -20.40 4.87 2.00
N VAL A 148 -20.35 5.95 2.78
CA VAL A 148 -19.41 7.07 2.56
C VAL A 148 -17.98 6.61 2.79
N THR A 149 -17.74 5.86 3.87
CA THR A 149 -16.41 5.31 4.16
C THR A 149 -15.94 4.39 3.04
N ARG A 150 -16.78 3.45 2.58
CA ARG A 150 -16.43 2.54 1.48
C ARG A 150 -16.13 3.30 0.19
N HIS A 151 -16.98 4.24 -0.20
CA HIS A 151 -16.75 5.05 -1.39
C HIS A 151 -15.43 5.84 -1.32
N GLY A 152 -15.14 6.47 -0.17
CA GLY A 152 -13.89 7.18 0.03
C GLY A 152 -12.65 6.27 -0.04
N ILE A 153 -12.74 5.04 0.46
CA ILE A 153 -11.68 4.03 0.35
C ILE A 153 -11.50 3.57 -1.11
N ASP A 154 -12.59 3.35 -1.86
CA ASP A 154 -12.51 2.98 -3.27
C ASP A 154 -11.82 4.10 -4.09
N THR A 155 -12.21 5.36 -3.87
CA THR A 155 -11.54 6.52 -4.51
C THR A 155 -10.07 6.66 -4.10
N LEU A 156 -9.74 6.38 -2.84
CA LEU A 156 -8.35 6.36 -2.37
C LEU A 156 -7.55 5.28 -3.11
N ALA A 157 -8.09 4.06 -3.21
CA ALA A 157 -7.45 2.95 -3.91
C ALA A 157 -7.19 3.27 -5.38
N GLU A 158 -8.16 3.84 -6.09
CA GLU A 158 -8.01 4.27 -7.49
C GLU A 158 -6.85 5.25 -7.68
N LYS A 159 -6.72 6.24 -6.78
CA LYS A 159 -5.61 7.22 -6.83
C LYS A 159 -4.24 6.59 -6.56
N ILE A 160 -4.18 5.66 -5.61
CA ILE A 160 -2.95 4.91 -5.30
C ILE A 160 -2.54 4.07 -6.51
N GLN A 161 -3.47 3.32 -7.08
CA GLN A 161 -3.23 2.47 -8.26
C GLN A 161 -2.72 3.28 -9.45
N ALA A 162 -3.35 4.44 -9.73
CA ALA A 162 -2.90 5.34 -10.78
C ALA A 162 -1.47 5.84 -10.54
N THR A 163 -1.11 6.14 -9.30
CA THR A 163 0.25 6.58 -8.93
C THR A 163 1.27 5.46 -9.09
N LEU A 164 0.93 4.24 -8.66
CA LEU A 164 1.80 3.06 -8.77
C LEU A 164 2.03 2.67 -10.23
N ALA A 165 0.98 2.64 -11.05
CA ALA A 165 1.10 2.35 -12.48
C ALA A 165 2.05 3.33 -13.20
N ALA A 166 2.03 4.62 -12.81
CA ALA A 166 2.95 5.62 -13.34
C ALA A 166 4.40 5.46 -12.87
N HIS A 167 4.64 4.78 -11.74
CA HIS A 167 5.98 4.46 -11.23
C HIS A 167 6.54 3.17 -11.83
N SER A 168 5.69 2.19 -12.14
CA SER A 168 6.10 0.94 -12.80
C SER A 168 6.49 1.12 -14.27
N ALA A 169 6.02 2.18 -14.92
CA ALA A 169 6.31 2.48 -16.33
C ALA A 169 7.67 3.19 -16.56
N LYS A 170 8.47 3.43 -15.51
CA LYS A 170 9.77 4.13 -15.55
C LYS A 170 10.91 3.18 -15.22
#